data_AF-A0A8J6E6W2-F1
#
_entry.id   AF-A0A8J6E6W2-F1
#
_cell.length_a   1.000
_cell.length_b   1.000
_cell.length_c   1.000
_cell.angle_alpha   90.00
_cell.angle_beta   90.00
_cell.angle_gamma   90.00
#
_symmetry.space_group_name_H-M   'P 1'
#
loop_
_entity.id
_entity.type
_entity.pdbx_description
1 polymer ?
#
loop_
_entity_poly.entity_id
_entity_poly.type
_entity_poly.pdbx_seq_one_letter_code
_entity_poly.pdbx_strand_id
1 'polypeptide(L)'
;SGSSSVVVFGGIDESLYSGPLRWVPVTHERFWQITIDSVALGDQVFACQDGCQAIVDTGTSVIAGHAEAMKGIQKAIGATADVYGLVIIP
;
A
#
# COMPACT_ATOMS: atom_id res chain seq x y z
N SER A 1 -19.83 13.15 -14.73
CA SER A 1 -18.58 13.71 -15.27
C SER A 1 -17.82 14.28 -14.09
N GLY A 2 -16.70 13.77 -13.61
CA GLY A 2 -15.62 13.01 -14.20
C GLY A 2 -14.37 13.51 -13.47
N SER A 3 -14.06 12.93 -12.31
CA SER A 3 -12.79 13.19 -11.62
C SER A 3 -11.71 12.47 -12.40
N SER A 4 -11.01 13.17 -13.29
CA SER A 4 -10.00 12.56 -14.16
C SER A 4 -8.75 12.23 -13.35
N SER A 5 -8.42 10.94 -13.23
CA SER A 5 -7.06 10.54 -12.90
C SER A 5 -6.09 11.07 -13.96
N VAL A 6 -4.89 11.46 -13.56
CA VAL A 6 -3.89 12.09 -14.44
C VAL A 6 -2.52 11.43 -14.24
N VAL A 7 -1.73 11.39 -15.32
CA VAL A 7 -0.30 11.12 -15.28
C VAL A 7 0.40 12.37 -15.79
N VAL A 8 1.30 12.93 -14.99
CA VAL A 8 2.08 14.13 -15.34
C VAL A 8 3.48 13.67 -15.75
N PHE A 9 3.87 13.97 -16.99
CA PHE A 9 5.21 13.65 -17.49
C PHE A 9 6.12 14.88 -17.40
N GLY A 10 7.31 14.72 -16.82
CA GLY A 10 8.34 15.75 -16.80
C GLY A 10 8.17 16.84 -15.74
N GLY A 11 7.26 16.67 -14.78
CA GLY A 11 7.03 17.64 -13.72
C GLY A 11 6.18 17.10 -12.57
N ILE A 12 5.90 17.97 -11.61
CA ILE A 12 5.05 17.73 -10.44
C ILE A 12 3.97 18.81 -10.47
N ASP A 13 2.70 18.41 -10.40
CA ASP A 13 1.59 19.35 -10.25
C ASP A 13 1.31 19.58 -8.76
N GLU A 14 1.74 20.73 -8.25
CA GLU A 14 1.59 21.11 -6.83
C GLU A 14 0.14 21.33 -6.40
N SER A 15 -0.81 21.41 -7.34
CA SER A 15 -2.24 21.51 -7.00
C SER A 15 -2.87 20.17 -6.57
N LEU A 16 -2.18 19.04 -6.79
CA LEU A 16 -2.71 17.69 -6.55
C LEU A 16 -2.35 17.12 -5.17
N TYR A 17 -1.56 17.82 -4.35
CA TYR A 17 -1.17 17.39 -3.00
C TYR A 17 -1.00 18.59 -2.05
N SER A 18 -0.86 18.31 -0.76
CA SER A 18 -0.61 19.32 0.26
C SER A 18 0.66 19.02 1.05
N GLY A 19 1.35 20.08 1.49
CA GLY A 19 2.63 19.97 2.20
C GLY A 19 3.80 19.61 1.26
N PRO A 20 5.04 19.49 1.80
CA PRO A 20 6.22 19.17 1.00
C PRO A 20 6.31 17.66 0.70
N LEU A 21 6.90 17.32 -0.45
CA LEU A 21 7.24 15.93 -0.78
C LEU A 21 8.31 15.38 0.17
N ARG A 22 8.12 14.11 0.57
CA ARG A 22 9.10 13.31 1.32
C ARG A 22 9.64 12.24 0.37
N TRP A 23 10.94 12.23 0.17
CA TRP A 23 11.60 11.29 -0.74
C TRP A 23 12.01 10.01 -0.02
N VAL A 24 11.74 8.86 -0.66
CA VAL A 24 12.16 7.53 -0.19
C VAL A 24 13.07 6.93 -1.27
N PRO A 25 14.28 6.44 -0.91
CA PRO A 25 15.22 5.91 -1.89
C PRO A 25 14.72 4.59 -2.49
N VAL A 26 14.94 4.43 -3.80
CA VAL A 26 14.74 3.15 -4.48
C VAL A 26 15.84 2.18 -4.05
N THR A 27 15.45 0.95 -3.69
CA THR A 27 16.39 -0.08 -3.18
C THR A 27 16.88 -1.04 -4.25
N HIS A 28 16.09 -1.24 -5.31
CA HIS A 28 16.46 -2.05 -6.46
C HIS A 28 15.79 -1.55 -7.74
N GLU A 29 16.60 -1.17 -8.74
CA GLU A 29 16.17 -0.56 -10.00
C GLU A 29 15.58 -1.56 -11.02
N ARG A 30 14.55 -2.29 -10.60
CA ARG A 30 13.72 -3.14 -11.47
C ARG A 30 12.25 -2.74 -11.39
N PHE A 31 11.82 -2.39 -10.19
CA PHE A 31 10.50 -1.84 -9.89
C PHE A 31 10.70 -0.53 -9.12
N TRP A 32 9.63 0.23 -8.88
CA TRP A 32 9.63 1.27 -7.86
C TRP A 32 9.65 0.62 -6.45
N GLN A 33 10.77 -0.03 -6.14
CA GLN A 33 10.96 -0.82 -4.93
C GLN A 33 11.55 0.05 -3.83
N ILE A 34 10.94 -0.01 -2.64
CA ILE A 34 11.35 0.73 -1.45
C ILE A 34 11.44 -0.19 -0.23
N THR A 35 12.14 0.25 0.81
CA THR A 35 12.07 -0.36 2.14
C THR A 35 10.85 0.18 2.88
N ILE A 36 10.08 -0.73 3.50
CA ILE A 36 9.05 -0.41 4.48
C ILE A 36 9.57 -0.86 5.85
N ASP A 37 9.55 0.04 6.84
CA ASP A 37 10.10 -0.23 8.17
C ASP A 37 9.20 -1.13 9.02
N SER A 38 7.88 -0.98 8.93
CA SER A 38 6.88 -1.85 9.55
C SER A 38 5.49 -1.59 8.99
N VAL A 39 4.58 -2.56 9.14
CA VAL A 39 3.15 -2.42 8.84
C VAL A 39 2.36 -2.69 10.11
N ALA A 40 1.57 -1.71 10.54
CA ALA A 40 0.83 -1.75 11.80
C ALA A 40 -0.63 -1.31 11.65
N LEU A 41 -1.48 -1.80 12.54
CA LEU A 41 -2.85 -1.32 12.76
C LEU A 41 -2.95 -0.82 14.20
N GLY A 42 -3.08 0.50 14.37
CA GLY A 42 -2.86 1.14 15.68
C GLY A 42 -1.43 0.89 16.15
N ASP A 43 -1.29 0.45 17.40
CA ASP A 43 0.02 0.15 18.00
C ASP A 43 0.51 -1.29 17.74
N GLN A 44 -0.29 -2.11 17.04
CA GLN A 44 0.05 -3.50 16.78
C GLN A 44 0.70 -3.68 15.41
N VAL A 45 1.92 -4.20 15.39
CA VAL A 45 2.66 -4.56 14.16
C VAL A 45 2.17 -5.91 13.62
N PHE A 46 1.84 -5.97 12.33
CA PHE A 46 1.36 -7.17 11.64
C PHE A 46 2.35 -7.70 10.59
N ALA A 47 3.22 -6.85 10.04
CA ALA A 47 4.23 -7.25 9.08
C ALA A 47 5.47 -6.37 9.16
N CYS A 48 6.55 -6.87 8.54
CA CYS A 48 7.77 -6.10 8.31
C CYS A 48 8.40 -5.53 9.59
N GLN A 49 8.32 -6.22 10.73
CA GLN A 49 8.83 -5.70 12.02
C GLN A 49 10.32 -5.29 11.97
N ASP A 50 11.12 -5.96 11.15
CA ASP A 50 12.54 -5.67 10.94
C ASP A 50 12.81 -5.10 9.54
N GLY A 51 11.79 -4.46 8.97
CA GLY A 51 11.77 -3.99 7.61
C GLY A 51 11.44 -5.08 6.58
N CYS A 52 10.99 -4.65 5.41
CA CYS A 52 10.76 -5.50 4.25
C CYS A 52 10.85 -4.68 2.96
N GLN A 53 10.78 -5.36 1.80
CA GLN A 53 10.69 -4.69 0.51
C GLN A 53 9.24 -4.62 0.04
N ALA A 54 8.88 -3.48 -0.55
CA ALA A 54 7.59 -3.26 -1.19
C ALA A 54 7.78 -2.58 -2.54
N ILE A 55 6.78 -2.70 -3.43
CA ILE A 55 6.75 -1.99 -4.71
C ILE A 55 5.59 -1.01 -4.73
N VAL A 56 5.81 0.18 -5.29
CA VAL A 56 4.76 1.16 -5.58
C VAL A 56 4.25 0.90 -7.00
N ASP A 57 3.12 0.20 -7.12
CA ASP A 57 2.61 -0.31 -8.38
C ASP A 57 1.20 0.20 -8.70
N THR A 58 1.10 1.15 -9.64
CA THR A 58 -0.19 1.68 -10.12
C THR A 58 -0.99 0.65 -10.94
N GLY A 59 -0.39 -0.48 -11.31
CA GLY A 59 -1.04 -1.57 -12.06
C GLY A 59 -1.75 -2.61 -11.19
N THR A 60 -1.58 -2.56 -9.86
CA THR A 60 -2.23 -3.49 -8.93
C THR A 60 -3.36 -2.77 -8.17
N SER A 61 -4.57 -3.33 -8.22
CA SER A 61 -5.77 -2.70 -7.62
C SER A 61 -5.85 -2.76 -6.09
N VAL A 62 -5.09 -3.66 -5.46
CA VAL A 62 -5.16 -3.94 -4.01
C VAL A 62 -3.80 -3.80 -3.34
N ILE A 63 -3.78 -3.57 -2.03
CA ILE A 63 -2.57 -3.71 -1.23
C ILE A 63 -2.30 -5.21 -1.05
N ALA A 64 -1.23 -5.70 -1.67
CA ALA A 64 -0.78 -7.07 -1.55
C ALA A 64 0.32 -7.21 -0.50
N GLY A 65 0.35 -8.33 0.22
CA GLY A 65 1.36 -8.63 1.23
C GLY A 65 1.40 -10.10 1.59
N HIS A 66 2.27 -10.46 2.54
CA HIS A 66 2.37 -11.84 3.03
C HIS A 66 1.02 -12.32 3.57
N ALA A 67 0.61 -13.53 3.18
CA ALA A 67 -0.72 -14.07 3.48
C ALA A 67 -1.05 -14.05 4.98
N GLU A 68 -0.07 -14.38 5.84
CA GLU A 68 -0.27 -14.40 7.30
C GLU A 68 -0.50 -13.00 7.89
N ALA A 69 0.25 -11.99 7.40
CA ALA A 69 0.02 -10.60 7.79
C ALA A 69 -1.37 -10.12 7.33
N MET A 70 -1.75 -10.43 6.09
CA MET A 70 -3.05 -10.05 5.53
C MET A 70 -4.20 -10.71 6.31
N LYS A 71 -4.11 -12.01 6.61
CA LYS A 71 -5.10 -12.70 7.48
C LYS A 71 -5.20 -12.05 8.85
N GLY A 72 -4.06 -11.68 9.45
CA GLY A 72 -4.01 -10.98 10.73
C GLY A 72 -4.76 -9.65 10.69
N ILE A 73 -4.47 -8.82 9.68
CA ILE A 73 -5.12 -7.52 9.48
C ILE A 73 -6.63 -7.69 9.23
N GLN A 74 -7.01 -8.61 8.34
CA GLN A 74 -8.42 -8.89 8.01
C GLN A 74 -9.21 -9.32 9.25
N LYS A 75 -8.64 -10.21 10.07
CA LYS A 75 -9.24 -10.60 11.35
C LYS A 75 -9.36 -9.41 12.31
N ALA A 76 -8.33 -8.56 12.40
CA ALA A 76 -8.30 -7.42 13.31
C ALA A 76 -9.36 -6.35 12.96
N ILE A 77 -9.69 -6.19 11.67
CA ILE A 77 -10.73 -5.26 11.21
C ILE A 77 -12.13 -5.91 11.13
N GLY A 78 -12.28 -7.18 11.55
CA GLY A 78 -13.55 -7.89 11.53
C GLY A 78 -14.01 -8.36 10.14
N ALA A 79 -13.09 -8.42 9.17
CA ALA A 79 -13.40 -8.89 7.83
C ALA A 79 -13.52 -10.42 7.76
N THR A 80 -14.41 -10.91 6.90
CA THR A 80 -14.66 -12.33 6.66
C THR A 80 -14.61 -12.64 5.17
N ALA A 81 -14.26 -13.87 4.81
CA ALA A 81 -14.34 -14.31 3.42
C ALA A 81 -15.79 -14.66 3.05
N ASP A 82 -16.26 -14.17 1.92
CA ASP A 82 -17.51 -14.60 1.31
C ASP A 82 -17.36 -15.95 0.60
N VAL A 83 -18.44 -16.42 -0.03
CA VAL A 83 -18.48 -17.71 -0.75
C VAL A 83 -17.58 -17.76 -1.98
N TYR A 84 -17.09 -16.62 -2.47
CA TYR A 84 -16.18 -16.50 -3.60
C TYR A 84 -14.73 -16.23 -3.16
N GLY A 85 -14.48 -16.17 -1.84
CA GLY A 85 -13.16 -15.87 -1.28
C GLY A 85 -12.81 -14.38 -1.27
N LEU A 86 -13.76 -13.49 -1.56
CA LEU A 86 -13.58 -12.06 -1.37
C LEU A 86 -13.67 -11.73 0.11
N VAL A 87 -12.78 -10.87 0.59
CA VAL A 87 -12.75 -10.46 1.99
C VAL A 87 -13.60 -9.21 2.17
N ILE A 88 -14.72 -9.35 2.89
CA ILE A 88 -15.73 -8.31 3.11
C ILE A 88 -15.77 -7.91 4.58
N ILE A 89 -16.10 -6.65 4.85
CA ILE A 89 -16.44 -6.18 6.20
C ILE A 89 -17.98 -6.18 6.30
N PRO A 90 -18.58 -6.82 7.31
CA PRO A 90 -20.02 -6.82 7.52
C PRO A 90 -20.64 -5.42 7.68
#